data_AF-A0A835UBW1-F1
#
_entry.id   AF-A0A835UBW1-F1
#
_cell.length_a   1.000
_cell.length_b   1.000
_cell.length_c   1.000
_cell.angle_alpha   90.00
_cell.angle_beta   90.00
_cell.angle_gamma   90.00
#
_symmetry.space_group_name_H-M   'P 1'
#
loop_
_entity.id
_entity.type
_entity.pdbx_description
1 polymer ?
#
loop_
_entity_poly.entity_id
_entity_poly.type
_entity_poly.pdbx_seq_one_letter_code
_entity_poly.pdbx_strand_id
1 'polypeptide(L)'
;MTLPPPRLPAVKLTGAFLSSIFPSPSHPDLLLLFAAALSFFFVCKNTSSSPPSLLQLRRRSLSSPSMTRPPPPPPATIAFSSPESLSDWLKTRLPHGALSSWGVSPGTKTIQNLWIELSQGETSLLLPSPPDEVATEFDAVPLRAVNVATVWIRNGRGSVLVESHQLLSDGSVRHRGRPLSEKMRPGETVEEAARRAVEEELGTVADGRVRIVPGSYNVRVEEKSSASYPGLPARYVLHSVEAQVDGLPEDGEFSTEEVGEGVEGSSNGSAVFVRKHFWKWVHDYGDGHGNDYGQQQ
;
A
#
# COMPACT_ATOMS: atom_id res chain seq x y z
N MET A 1 -56.99 7.56 52.29
CA MET A 1 -57.30 8.14 50.96
C MET A 1 -56.08 8.91 50.50
N THR A 2 -55.26 8.26 49.70
CA THR A 2 -53.94 8.73 49.26
C THR A 2 -54.09 9.50 47.95
N LEU A 3 -53.71 10.78 47.94
CA LEU A 3 -53.78 11.66 46.77
C LEU A 3 -52.63 11.35 45.79
N PRO A 4 -52.88 11.36 44.47
CA PRO A 4 -51.84 11.15 43.47
C PRO A 4 -51.00 12.43 43.25
N PRO A 5 -49.72 12.30 42.83
CA PRO A 5 -48.87 13.46 42.55
C PRO A 5 -49.23 14.15 41.22
N PRO A 6 -49.03 15.48 41.13
CA PRO A 6 -49.34 16.25 39.93
C PRO A 6 -48.27 16.07 38.83
N ARG A 7 -48.72 15.97 37.57
CA ARG A 7 -47.89 16.11 36.36
C ARG A 7 -47.83 17.58 35.96
N LEU A 8 -46.64 18.07 35.61
CA LEU A 8 -46.41 19.37 34.96
C LEU A 8 -45.48 19.21 33.74
N PRO A 9 -45.52 20.18 32.78
CA PRO A 9 -45.60 19.87 31.36
C PRO A 9 -44.27 19.95 30.59
N ALA A 10 -44.32 19.42 29.37
CA ALA A 10 -43.28 19.55 28.35
C ALA A 10 -42.97 21.01 28.00
N VAL A 11 -41.69 21.38 28.05
CA VAL A 11 -41.17 22.65 27.56
C VAL A 11 -40.40 22.38 26.27
N LYS A 12 -40.91 22.92 25.16
CA LYS A 12 -40.14 23.17 23.94
C LYS A 12 -39.34 24.46 24.17
N LEU A 13 -38.02 24.42 23.95
CA LEU A 13 -37.18 25.61 23.87
C LEU A 13 -36.44 25.61 22.53
N THR A 14 -36.85 26.54 21.70
CA THR A 14 -36.19 27.02 20.48
C THR A 14 -35.23 28.15 20.83
N GLY A 15 -34.07 28.20 20.15
CA GLY A 15 -33.45 29.46 19.72
C GLY A 15 -32.22 29.98 20.47
N ALA A 16 -31.09 29.91 19.74
CA ALA A 16 -29.97 30.86 19.69
C ALA A 16 -28.99 30.98 20.88
N PHE A 17 -27.81 31.54 20.58
CA PHE A 17 -26.53 31.60 21.32
C PHE A 17 -25.69 30.32 21.18
N LEU A 18 -24.48 30.28 20.58
CA LEU A 18 -23.42 31.27 20.44
C LEU A 18 -22.69 31.10 19.10
N SER A 19 -22.68 32.15 18.28
CA SER A 19 -21.67 32.38 17.25
C SER A 19 -20.65 33.35 17.82
N SER A 20 -19.43 32.88 18.16
CA SER A 20 -18.18 33.69 18.16
C SER A 20 -17.01 33.00 18.88
N ILE A 21 -16.46 31.91 18.32
CA ILE A 21 -15.04 31.54 18.57
C ILE A 21 -14.49 30.86 17.31
N PHE A 22 -14.32 31.60 16.22
CA PHE A 22 -13.42 31.21 15.13
C PHE A 22 -12.91 32.48 14.44
N PRO A 23 -11.62 32.83 14.55
CA PRO A 23 -11.01 33.73 13.59
C PRO A 23 -10.76 32.96 12.29
N SER A 24 -11.36 33.43 11.19
CA SER A 24 -11.01 33.04 9.82
C SER A 24 -9.72 33.75 9.36
N PRO A 25 -9.07 33.30 8.27
CA PRO A 25 -7.63 33.40 8.11
C PRO A 25 -7.17 34.70 7.45
N SER A 26 -5.95 35.12 7.77
CA SER A 26 -5.18 36.08 6.99
C SER A 26 -4.12 35.34 6.18
N HIS A 27 -4.33 35.22 4.86
CA HIS A 27 -3.23 35.09 3.90
C HIS A 27 -2.60 36.49 3.74
N PRO A 28 -1.27 36.60 3.74
CA PRO A 28 -0.52 36.31 2.53
C PRO A 28 0.74 35.48 2.81
N ASP A 29 1.02 34.50 1.94
CA ASP A 29 2.35 34.18 1.42
C ASP A 29 2.18 33.00 0.44
N LEU A 30 1.59 33.37 -0.70
CA LEU A 30 1.81 32.68 -1.97
C LEU A 30 3.28 32.88 -2.32
N LEU A 31 3.99 31.78 -2.60
CA LEU A 31 5.41 31.65 -2.97
C LEU A 31 6.36 31.26 -1.81
N LEU A 32 6.36 29.98 -1.44
CA LEU A 32 7.58 29.17 -1.17
C LEU A 32 7.19 27.79 -0.60
N LEU A 33 6.93 26.84 -1.50
CA LEU A 33 7.29 25.41 -1.37
C LEU A 33 7.08 24.75 -2.75
N PHE A 34 7.67 25.38 -3.76
CA PHE A 34 8.12 24.71 -4.97
C PHE A 34 9.50 24.10 -4.63
N ALA A 35 9.73 22.87 -5.08
CA ALA A 35 10.91 21.99 -4.93
C ALA A 35 10.62 20.82 -3.96
N ALA A 36 10.61 19.56 -4.37
CA ALA A 36 11.51 18.93 -5.32
C ALA A 36 10.78 18.02 -6.33
N ALA A 37 10.62 18.52 -7.54
CA ALA A 37 10.62 17.71 -8.76
C ALA A 37 11.84 18.19 -9.55
N LEU A 38 12.76 17.27 -9.87
CA LEU A 38 13.62 17.23 -11.06
C LEU A 38 14.86 16.34 -10.82
N SER A 39 14.94 15.31 -11.67
CA SER A 39 16.13 14.82 -12.39
C SER A 39 17.35 14.29 -11.62
N PHE A 40 17.59 12.99 -11.77
CA PHE A 40 18.91 12.45 -12.13
C PHE A 40 18.74 11.37 -13.21
N PHE A 41 18.78 11.77 -14.47
CA PHE A 41 19.01 10.85 -15.59
C PHE A 41 20.51 10.71 -15.81
N PHE A 42 21.11 9.60 -15.37
CA PHE A 42 22.41 9.18 -15.87
C PHE A 42 22.20 8.31 -17.11
N VAL A 43 22.53 8.88 -18.27
CA VAL A 43 22.58 8.20 -19.56
C VAL A 43 23.90 7.43 -19.64
N CYS A 44 23.85 6.12 -19.41
CA CYS A 44 24.90 5.22 -19.89
C CYS A 44 24.44 4.64 -21.23
N LYS A 45 24.98 5.23 -22.32
CA LYS A 45 24.96 4.63 -23.65
C LYS A 45 25.68 3.28 -23.54
N ASN A 46 25.03 2.19 -23.92
CA ASN A 46 25.76 1.01 -24.35
C ASN A 46 25.27 0.53 -25.70
N THR A 47 26.25 0.39 -26.57
CA THR A 47 26.19 0.19 -27.99
C THR A 47 25.71 -1.20 -28.34
N SER A 48 24.74 -1.26 -29.24
CA SER A 48 24.38 -2.40 -30.06
C SER A 48 25.62 -3.06 -30.68
N SER A 49 25.76 -4.37 -30.51
CA SER A 49 26.48 -5.22 -31.45
C SER A 49 25.84 -6.61 -31.48
N SER A 50 25.33 -7.00 -32.64
CA SER A 50 25.09 -8.39 -33.05
C SER A 50 25.97 -8.67 -34.29
N PRO A 51 26.10 -9.91 -34.78
CA PRO A 51 26.47 -11.18 -34.15
C PRO A 51 27.77 -11.75 -34.82
N PRO A 52 28.12 -13.05 -34.71
CA PRO A 52 27.73 -13.93 -35.81
C PRO A 52 27.34 -15.36 -35.41
N SER A 53 26.79 -16.03 -36.42
CA SER A 53 26.13 -17.32 -36.48
C SER A 53 27.04 -18.55 -36.50
N LEU A 54 26.54 -19.60 -35.84
CA LEU A 54 26.53 -21.02 -36.21
C LEU A 54 27.84 -21.71 -36.65
N LEU A 55 28.32 -22.61 -35.79
CA LEU A 55 28.78 -23.92 -36.23
C LEU A 55 28.10 -25.02 -35.39
N GLN A 56 27.35 -25.86 -36.09
CA GLN A 56 26.71 -27.04 -35.57
C GLN A 56 27.76 -28.11 -35.23
N LEU A 57 27.93 -28.43 -33.94
CA LEU A 57 28.53 -29.68 -33.53
C LEU A 57 27.48 -30.57 -32.86
N ARG A 58 27.11 -31.59 -33.62
CA ARG A 58 26.25 -32.72 -33.29
C ARG A 58 26.86 -33.50 -32.13
N ARG A 59 26.54 -33.10 -30.89
CA ARG A 59 26.94 -33.84 -29.69
C ARG A 59 25.94 -34.96 -29.43
N ARG A 60 26.42 -36.20 -29.48
CA ARG A 60 25.66 -37.40 -29.15
C ARG A 60 25.10 -37.29 -27.73
N SER A 61 23.79 -37.41 -27.62
CA SER A 61 23.05 -37.53 -26.36
C SER A 61 23.41 -38.85 -25.68
N LEU A 62 24.03 -38.76 -24.51
CA LEU A 62 24.07 -39.83 -23.51
C LEU A 62 23.13 -39.40 -22.39
N SER A 63 21.99 -40.09 -22.30
CA SER A 63 20.97 -39.92 -21.28
C SER A 63 21.57 -40.13 -19.89
N SER A 64 21.87 -39.03 -19.19
CA SER A 64 22.23 -39.08 -17.78
C SER A 64 20.95 -39.18 -16.94
N PRO A 65 20.89 -40.05 -15.92
CA PRO A 65 19.72 -40.17 -15.06
C PRO A 65 19.50 -38.85 -14.33
N SER A 66 18.29 -38.32 -14.49
CA SER A 66 17.78 -37.13 -13.82
C SER A 66 17.83 -37.34 -12.30
N MET A 67 18.88 -36.83 -11.65
CA MET A 67 18.79 -36.54 -10.22
C MET A 67 17.88 -35.33 -10.08
N THR A 68 16.68 -35.56 -9.57
CA THR A 68 15.77 -34.52 -9.09
C THR A 68 16.53 -33.65 -8.11
N ARG A 69 16.97 -32.48 -8.56
CA ARG A 69 17.51 -31.45 -7.67
C ARG A 69 16.41 -31.16 -6.65
N PRO A 70 16.66 -31.32 -5.33
CA PRO A 70 15.67 -30.93 -4.35
C PRO A 70 15.29 -29.46 -4.58
N PRO A 71 14.03 -29.08 -4.36
CA PRO A 71 13.63 -27.69 -4.48
C PRO A 71 14.58 -26.83 -3.64
N PRO A 72 15.04 -25.67 -4.14
CA PRO A 72 15.88 -24.79 -3.35
C PRO A 72 15.17 -24.52 -2.01
N PRO A 73 15.89 -24.50 -0.89
CA PRO A 73 15.30 -24.17 0.39
C PRO A 73 14.59 -22.81 0.28
N PRO A 74 13.44 -22.64 0.95
CA PRO A 74 12.77 -21.35 0.97
C PRO A 74 13.78 -20.29 1.43
N PRO A 75 13.78 -19.08 0.82
CA PRO A 75 14.68 -18.01 1.23
C PRO A 75 14.55 -17.79 2.74
N ALA A 76 15.68 -17.67 3.42
CA ALA A 76 15.71 -17.53 4.87
C ALA A 76 14.93 -16.28 5.30
N THR A 77 13.79 -16.49 5.96
CA THR A 77 12.99 -15.40 6.52
C THR A 77 13.69 -14.86 7.76
N ILE A 78 14.07 -13.58 7.73
CA ILE A 78 14.64 -12.89 8.89
C ILE A 78 13.50 -12.64 9.89
N ALA A 79 13.62 -13.19 11.10
CA ALA A 79 12.65 -13.01 12.18
C ALA A 79 13.25 -12.17 13.32
N PHE A 80 12.42 -11.36 13.97
CA PHE A 80 12.81 -10.47 15.05
C PHE A 80 11.96 -10.71 16.29
N SER A 81 12.59 -10.89 17.44
CA SER A 81 11.93 -11.15 18.73
C SER A 81 11.19 -9.94 19.30
N SER A 82 11.58 -8.72 18.93
CA SER A 82 10.97 -7.49 19.42
C SER A 82 11.16 -6.32 18.43
N PRO A 83 10.40 -5.22 18.57
CA PRO A 83 10.60 -3.99 17.80
C PRO A 83 12.01 -3.41 17.96
N GLU A 84 12.63 -3.55 19.15
CA GLU A 84 13.98 -3.07 19.44
C GLU A 84 15.03 -3.86 18.67
N SER A 85 14.92 -5.20 18.59
CA SER A 85 15.90 -5.99 17.83
C SER A 85 15.80 -5.74 16.32
N LEU A 86 14.59 -5.47 15.81
CA LEU A 86 14.39 -4.98 14.43
C LEU A 86 15.03 -3.60 14.24
N SER A 87 14.81 -2.68 15.17
CA SER A 87 15.39 -1.33 15.15
C SER A 87 16.91 -1.38 15.08
N ASP A 88 17.56 -2.12 15.97
CA ASP A 88 19.01 -2.24 16.03
C ASP A 88 19.60 -2.88 14.77
N TRP A 89 18.92 -3.89 14.23
CA TRP A 89 19.32 -4.50 12.97
C TRP A 89 19.22 -3.53 11.78
N LEU A 90 18.17 -2.71 11.72
CA LEU A 90 17.97 -1.71 10.67
C LEU A 90 18.92 -0.51 10.78
N LYS A 91 19.27 -0.05 11.99
CA LYS A 91 20.18 1.09 12.20
C LYS A 91 21.52 0.93 11.49
N THR A 92 21.99 -0.31 11.40
CA THR A 92 23.27 -0.63 10.75
C THR A 92 23.20 -0.72 9.23
N ARG A 93 21.99 -0.66 8.62
CA ARG A 93 21.75 -0.93 7.20
C ARG A 93 20.99 0.18 6.47
N LEU A 94 20.26 1.01 7.20
CA LEU A 94 19.52 2.14 6.63
C LEU A 94 20.39 3.40 6.56
N PRO A 95 20.10 4.32 5.63
CA PRO A 95 20.72 5.64 5.61
C PRO A 95 20.58 6.35 6.97
N HIS A 96 21.61 7.09 7.37
CA HIS A 96 21.61 7.82 8.63
C HIS A 96 20.39 8.75 8.74
N GLY A 97 19.68 8.69 9.87
CA GLY A 97 18.48 9.49 10.13
C GLY A 97 17.19 8.97 9.50
N ALA A 98 17.23 7.93 8.64
CA ALA A 98 16.03 7.35 8.04
C ALA A 98 15.06 6.82 9.11
N LEU A 99 15.57 6.04 10.06
CA LEU A 99 14.75 5.46 11.12
C LEU A 99 14.14 6.52 12.05
N SER A 100 14.82 7.67 12.23
CA SER A 100 14.34 8.77 13.06
C SER A 100 13.13 9.50 12.46
N SER A 101 12.90 9.38 11.16
CA SER A 101 11.74 10.00 10.50
C SER A 101 10.46 9.16 10.65
N TRP A 102 10.57 7.88 11.02
CA TRP A 102 9.46 6.94 11.06
C TRP A 102 8.54 7.22 12.26
N GLY A 103 7.25 7.47 12.00
CA GLY A 103 6.27 7.87 13.01
C GLY A 103 6.38 9.33 13.47
N VAL A 104 7.34 10.08 12.92
CA VAL A 104 7.54 11.51 13.20
C VAL A 104 7.17 12.35 11.99
N SER A 105 7.62 11.95 10.80
CA SER A 105 7.24 12.62 9.56
C SER A 105 5.81 12.23 9.16
N PRO A 106 4.99 13.19 8.68
CA PRO A 106 3.60 12.94 8.30
C PRO A 106 3.47 11.76 7.33
N GLY A 107 2.53 10.85 7.62
CA GLY A 107 2.22 9.71 6.76
C GLY A 107 3.23 8.56 6.76
N THR A 108 4.26 8.63 7.60
CA THR A 108 5.18 7.52 7.85
C THR A 108 4.65 6.57 8.91
N LYS A 109 4.96 5.28 8.77
CA LYS A 109 4.65 4.25 9.77
C LYS A 109 5.78 4.15 10.80
N THR A 110 5.48 3.59 11.97
CA THR A 110 6.46 3.41 13.04
C THR A 110 7.27 2.12 12.87
N ILE A 111 8.34 1.96 13.65
CA ILE A 111 9.05 0.68 13.78
C ILE A 111 8.12 -0.44 14.30
N GLN A 112 7.18 -0.09 15.19
CA GLN A 112 6.16 -1.01 15.72
C GLN A 112 5.29 -1.56 14.58
N ASN A 113 4.83 -0.69 13.67
CA ASN A 113 4.08 -1.14 12.50
C ASN A 113 4.89 -2.16 11.67
N LEU A 114 6.17 -1.88 11.39
CA LEU A 114 6.97 -2.79 10.56
C LEU A 114 7.17 -4.15 11.25
N TRP A 115 7.41 -4.14 12.56
CA TRP A 115 7.55 -5.37 13.33
C TRP A 115 6.27 -6.22 13.33
N ILE A 116 5.10 -5.58 13.45
CA ILE A 116 3.80 -6.27 13.32
C ILE A 116 3.68 -6.89 11.92
N GLU A 117 3.94 -6.12 10.86
CA GLU A 117 3.85 -6.61 9.48
C GLU A 117 4.80 -7.79 9.20
N LEU A 118 6.01 -7.78 9.78
CA LEU A 118 6.97 -8.88 9.66
C LEU A 118 6.54 -10.11 10.48
N SER A 119 6.09 -9.91 11.72
CA SER A 119 5.68 -11.01 12.61
C SER A 119 4.43 -11.73 12.14
N GLN A 120 3.53 -11.01 11.46
CA GLN A 120 2.33 -11.56 10.81
C GLN A 120 2.62 -12.15 9.42
N GLY A 121 3.86 -12.04 8.91
CA GLY A 121 4.25 -12.54 7.59
C GLY A 121 3.69 -11.75 6.41
N GLU A 122 3.03 -10.63 6.67
CA GLU A 122 2.49 -9.71 5.66
C GLU A 122 3.59 -9.04 4.82
N THR A 123 4.80 -8.98 5.35
CA THR A 123 5.96 -8.39 4.72
C THR A 123 7.18 -9.26 5.00
N SER A 124 8.19 -9.20 4.13
CA SER A 124 9.48 -9.84 4.34
C SER A 124 10.62 -8.87 4.02
N LEU A 125 11.78 -9.06 4.65
CA LEU A 125 13.00 -8.32 4.31
C LEU A 125 13.90 -9.21 3.47
N LEU A 126 14.12 -8.81 2.23
CA LEU A 126 15.02 -9.46 1.30
C LEU A 126 16.38 -8.77 1.37
N LEU A 127 17.40 -9.54 1.68
CA LEU A 127 18.77 -9.06 1.53
C LEU A 127 19.13 -9.10 0.04
N PRO A 128 19.74 -8.02 -0.50
CA PRO A 128 20.29 -8.07 -1.83
C PRO A 128 21.26 -9.25 -1.94
N SER A 129 21.13 -10.05 -3.00
CA SER A 129 22.13 -11.06 -3.29
C SER A 129 23.46 -10.34 -3.56
N PRO A 130 24.57 -10.76 -2.95
CA PRO A 130 25.86 -10.17 -3.29
C PRO A 130 26.06 -10.38 -4.80
N PRO A 131 26.32 -9.32 -5.60
CA PRO A 131 26.83 -9.52 -6.94
C PRO A 131 28.14 -10.33 -6.81
N ASP A 132 28.35 -11.26 -7.74
CA ASP A 132 29.55 -12.09 -7.79
C ASP A 132 30.79 -11.26 -7.46
N GLU A 133 31.43 -11.65 -6.35
CA GLU A 133 32.68 -11.13 -5.80
C GLU A 133 32.69 -9.64 -5.40
N VAL A 134 32.86 -9.39 -4.09
CA VAL A 134 33.15 -8.09 -3.44
C VAL A 134 31.94 -7.20 -3.11
N ALA A 135 30.87 -7.77 -2.56
CA ALA A 135 29.98 -7.03 -1.66
C ALA A 135 30.29 -7.42 -0.21
N THR A 136 30.86 -6.49 0.55
CA THR A 136 30.91 -6.60 2.01
C THR A 136 29.49 -6.70 2.54
N GLU A 137 29.22 -7.65 3.43
CA GLU A 137 27.90 -7.94 4.08
C GLU A 137 27.23 -6.71 4.76
N PHE A 138 27.92 -5.57 4.80
CA PHE A 138 27.58 -4.38 5.57
C PHE A 138 26.92 -3.24 4.77
N ASP A 139 26.83 -3.29 3.43
CA ASP A 139 26.39 -2.13 2.63
C ASP A 139 25.07 -2.32 1.86
N ALA A 140 24.41 -3.45 2.02
CA ALA A 140 23.21 -3.78 1.25
C ALA A 140 21.93 -3.37 2.02
N VAL A 141 21.32 -2.24 1.64
CA VAL A 141 20.03 -1.81 2.18
C VAL A 141 18.98 -2.90 1.86
N PRO A 142 18.27 -3.44 2.87
CA PRO A 142 17.30 -4.50 2.63
C PRO A 142 16.11 -4.01 1.80
N LEU A 143 15.54 -4.91 1.00
CA LEU A 143 14.31 -4.67 0.25
C LEU A 143 13.12 -5.22 1.01
N ARG A 144 12.15 -4.36 1.31
CA ARG A 144 10.88 -4.73 1.91
C ARG A 144 9.95 -5.33 0.85
N ALA A 145 9.73 -6.64 0.88
CA ALA A 145 8.85 -7.33 -0.05
C ALA A 145 7.41 -7.42 0.49
N VAL A 146 6.44 -7.10 -0.37
CA VAL A 146 5.02 -7.06 -0.03
C VAL A 146 4.20 -7.63 -1.20
N ASN A 147 3.30 -8.56 -0.91
CA ASN A 147 2.28 -9.02 -1.87
C ASN A 147 1.02 -8.18 -1.68
N VAL A 148 0.47 -7.66 -2.78
CA VAL A 148 -0.67 -6.73 -2.76
C VAL A 148 -1.70 -7.19 -3.77
N ALA A 149 -2.94 -7.38 -3.33
CA ALA A 149 -4.09 -7.55 -4.19
C ALA A 149 -4.54 -6.18 -4.70
N THR A 150 -4.69 -6.03 -6.01
CA THR A 150 -5.21 -4.82 -6.67
C THR A 150 -6.52 -5.17 -7.36
N VAL A 151 -7.61 -4.53 -6.95
CA VAL A 151 -8.96 -4.82 -7.43
C VAL A 151 -9.42 -3.70 -8.35
N TRP A 152 -9.52 -4.02 -9.64
CA TRP A 152 -10.05 -3.13 -10.66
C TRP A 152 -11.58 -3.24 -10.69
N ILE A 153 -12.24 -2.46 -9.84
CA ILE A 153 -13.71 -2.43 -9.75
C ILE A 153 -14.26 -1.59 -10.89
N ARG A 154 -15.11 -2.18 -11.74
CA ARG A 154 -15.77 -1.49 -12.86
C ARG A 154 -17.25 -1.24 -12.58
N ASN A 155 -17.74 -0.05 -12.90
CA ASN A 155 -19.17 0.28 -12.86
C ASN A 155 -19.87 -0.06 -14.20
N GLY A 156 -21.20 0.14 -14.26
CA GLY A 156 -21.98 -0.15 -15.46
C GLY A 156 -21.62 0.70 -16.69
N ARG A 157 -20.84 1.78 -16.50
CA ARG A 157 -20.37 2.69 -17.57
C ARG A 157 -18.95 2.38 -18.03
N GLY A 158 -18.31 1.34 -17.49
CA GLY A 158 -16.93 0.97 -17.80
C GLY A 158 -15.87 1.82 -17.09
N SER A 159 -16.26 2.74 -16.21
CA SER A 159 -15.31 3.49 -15.36
C SER A 159 -14.74 2.57 -14.27
N VAL A 160 -13.51 2.87 -13.85
CA VAL A 160 -12.81 2.17 -12.77
C VAL A 160 -12.87 2.98 -11.48
N LEU A 161 -13.09 2.30 -10.36
CA LEU A 161 -13.01 2.91 -9.03
C LEU A 161 -11.56 3.13 -8.64
N VAL A 162 -11.22 4.37 -8.33
CA VAL A 162 -9.87 4.78 -7.92
C VAL A 162 -9.93 5.42 -6.54
N GLU A 163 -9.04 4.99 -5.66
CA GLU A 163 -8.76 5.70 -4.42
C GLU A 163 -7.95 6.96 -4.75
N SER A 164 -8.51 8.13 -4.47
CA SER A 164 -7.89 9.42 -4.77
C SER A 164 -6.92 9.86 -3.67
N HIS A 165 -7.31 9.72 -2.41
CA HIS A 165 -6.50 10.05 -1.24
C HIS A 165 -7.06 9.36 0.01
N GLN A 166 -6.24 9.33 1.06
CA GLN A 166 -6.57 8.78 2.37
C GLN A 166 -6.31 9.83 3.46
N LEU A 167 -7.14 9.83 4.49
CA LEU A 167 -6.89 10.53 5.75
C LEU A 167 -6.42 9.51 6.80
N LEU A 168 -5.23 9.74 7.36
CA LEU A 168 -4.64 8.87 8.38
C LEU A 168 -5.06 9.28 9.80
N SER A 169 -4.83 8.39 10.77
CA SER A 169 -5.17 8.63 12.17
C SER A 169 -4.37 9.76 12.82
N ASP A 170 -3.20 10.10 12.28
CA ASP A 170 -2.38 11.26 12.66
C ASP A 170 -2.86 12.58 12.03
N GLY A 171 -3.95 12.55 11.25
CA GLY A 171 -4.52 13.70 10.54
C GLY A 171 -3.83 14.04 9.22
N SER A 172 -2.76 13.32 8.85
CA SER A 172 -2.09 13.54 7.58
C SER A 172 -2.90 12.99 6.40
N VAL A 173 -2.80 13.66 5.25
CA VAL A 173 -3.43 13.23 4.00
C VAL A 173 -2.37 12.59 3.11
N ARG A 174 -2.69 11.41 2.57
CA ARG A 174 -1.82 10.73 1.62
C ARG A 174 -2.54 10.57 0.30
N HIS A 175 -2.05 11.27 -0.72
CA HIS A 175 -2.56 11.12 -2.08
C HIS A 175 -2.29 9.72 -2.63
N ARG A 176 -3.28 9.24 -3.38
CA ARG A 176 -3.29 7.95 -4.04
C ARG A 176 -3.49 8.25 -5.53
N GLY A 177 -4.35 7.52 -6.22
CA GLY A 177 -4.45 7.48 -7.67
C GLY A 177 -4.27 6.06 -8.19
N ARG A 178 -4.75 5.08 -7.43
CA ARG A 178 -4.68 3.67 -7.77
C ARG A 178 -6.01 2.96 -7.43
N PRO A 179 -6.29 1.80 -8.04
CA PRO A 179 -7.42 0.98 -7.65
C PRO A 179 -7.34 0.54 -6.19
N LEU A 180 -8.44 0.00 -5.67
CA LEU A 180 -8.49 -0.65 -4.36
C LEU A 180 -7.31 -1.62 -4.22
N SER A 181 -6.48 -1.40 -3.21
CA SER A 181 -5.19 -2.09 -3.09
C SER A 181 -5.00 -2.56 -1.66
N GLU A 182 -5.07 -3.87 -1.45
CA GLU A 182 -4.99 -4.46 -0.13
C GLU A 182 -3.79 -5.39 0.00
N LYS A 183 -3.15 -5.37 1.17
CA LYS A 183 -2.01 -6.24 1.40
C LYS A 183 -2.50 -7.68 1.59
N MET A 184 -1.84 -8.63 0.96
CA MET A 184 -2.21 -10.04 1.09
C MET A 184 -1.64 -10.62 2.39
N ARG A 185 -2.48 -11.38 3.10
CA ARG A 185 -2.06 -12.19 4.26
C ARG A 185 -1.32 -13.45 3.80
N PRO A 186 -0.46 -14.06 4.64
CA PRO A 186 0.22 -15.30 4.27
C PRO A 186 -0.77 -16.41 3.90
N GLY A 187 -0.56 -17.02 2.73
CA GLY A 187 -1.40 -18.11 2.22
C GLY A 187 -2.76 -17.67 1.66
N GLU A 188 -3.08 -16.38 1.69
CA GLU A 188 -4.31 -15.83 1.12
C GLU A 188 -4.23 -15.78 -0.42
N THR A 189 -5.31 -16.19 -1.09
CA THR A 189 -5.44 -16.02 -2.55
C THR A 189 -5.77 -14.57 -2.91
N VAL A 190 -5.51 -14.16 -4.15
CA VAL A 190 -5.85 -12.80 -4.60
C VAL A 190 -7.35 -12.54 -4.54
N GLU A 191 -8.18 -13.56 -4.78
CA GLU A 191 -9.64 -13.44 -4.71
C GLU A 191 -10.16 -13.32 -3.27
N GLU A 192 -9.52 -14.00 -2.31
CA GLU A 192 -9.83 -13.83 -0.88
C GLU A 192 -9.45 -12.43 -0.41
N ALA A 193 -8.23 -11.98 -0.73
CA ALA A 193 -7.76 -10.64 -0.42
C ALA A 193 -8.65 -9.57 -1.06
N ALA A 194 -9.09 -9.76 -2.31
CA ALA A 194 -9.99 -8.83 -2.98
C ALA A 194 -11.37 -8.72 -2.31
N ARG A 195 -11.95 -9.85 -1.89
CA ARG A 195 -13.23 -9.84 -1.15
C ARG A 195 -13.10 -9.14 0.18
N ARG A 196 -12.04 -9.44 0.93
CA ARG A 196 -11.72 -8.81 2.20
C ARG A 196 -11.50 -7.30 2.05
N ALA A 197 -10.75 -6.87 1.04
CA ALA A 197 -10.53 -5.46 0.74
C ALA A 197 -11.85 -4.71 0.51
N VAL A 198 -12.77 -5.30 -0.25
CA VAL A 198 -14.09 -4.69 -0.49
C VAL A 198 -14.90 -4.63 0.79
N GLU A 199 -14.86 -5.66 1.63
CA GLU A 199 -15.57 -5.67 2.91
C GLU A 199 -15.00 -4.62 3.89
N GLU A 200 -13.68 -4.60 4.08
CA GLU A 200 -12.98 -3.71 5.02
C GLU A 200 -13.08 -2.23 4.57
N GLU A 201 -12.82 -1.94 3.29
CA GLU A 201 -12.73 -0.55 2.81
C GLU A 201 -14.03 -0.01 2.21
N LEU A 202 -14.90 -0.86 1.66
CA LEU A 202 -16.12 -0.45 0.95
C LEU A 202 -17.41 -0.99 1.59
N GLY A 203 -17.34 -1.86 2.61
CA GLY A 203 -18.52 -2.56 3.16
C GLY A 203 -19.60 -1.67 3.76
N THR A 204 -19.28 -0.42 4.09
CA THR A 204 -20.28 0.58 4.55
C THR A 204 -21.19 1.09 3.42
N VAL A 205 -20.77 0.94 2.17
CA VAL A 205 -21.49 1.42 0.97
C VAL A 205 -21.76 0.33 -0.06
N ALA A 206 -21.12 -0.83 0.05
CA ALA A 206 -21.34 -1.97 -0.84
C ALA A 206 -22.33 -2.97 -0.22
N ASP A 207 -23.10 -3.66 -1.06
CA ASP A 207 -24.01 -4.74 -0.63
C ASP A 207 -23.26 -6.07 -0.37
N GLY A 208 -21.92 -6.03 -0.32
CA GLY A 208 -21.03 -7.16 -0.05
C GLY A 208 -20.90 -8.19 -1.18
N ARG A 209 -21.69 -8.10 -2.27
CA ARG A 209 -21.60 -9.04 -3.39
C ARG A 209 -20.47 -8.66 -4.35
N VAL A 210 -19.34 -9.34 -4.23
CA VAL A 210 -18.18 -9.20 -5.14
C VAL A 210 -18.17 -10.32 -6.17
N ARG A 211 -18.17 -9.96 -7.46
CA ARG A 211 -17.96 -10.88 -8.58
C ARG A 211 -16.62 -10.62 -9.24
N ILE A 212 -15.65 -11.50 -9.02
CA ILE A 212 -14.37 -11.46 -9.73
C ILE A 212 -14.57 -11.92 -11.18
N VAL A 213 -14.01 -11.18 -12.14
CA VAL A 213 -14.07 -11.51 -13.57
C VAL A 213 -13.11 -12.67 -13.85
N PRO A 214 -13.61 -13.83 -14.33
CA PRO A 214 -12.75 -14.97 -14.63
C PRO A 214 -11.68 -14.64 -15.68
N GLY A 215 -10.44 -15.07 -15.45
CA GLY A 215 -9.33 -14.86 -16.39
C GLY A 215 -8.72 -13.44 -16.39
N SER A 216 -9.19 -12.54 -15.52
CA SER A 216 -8.65 -11.17 -15.39
C SER A 216 -7.34 -11.10 -14.58
N TYR A 217 -6.92 -12.19 -13.96
CA TYR A 217 -5.75 -12.22 -13.09
C TYR A 217 -4.46 -11.86 -13.84
N ASN A 218 -3.71 -10.90 -13.31
CA ASN A 218 -2.39 -10.53 -13.78
C ASN A 218 -1.45 -10.26 -12.60
N VAL A 219 -0.14 -10.44 -12.79
CA VAL A 219 0.87 -10.12 -11.79
C VAL A 219 1.95 -9.22 -12.39
N ARG A 220 2.33 -8.18 -11.63
CA ARG A 220 3.43 -7.27 -11.97
C ARG A 220 4.27 -6.99 -10.73
N VAL A 221 5.57 -6.76 -10.92
CA VAL A 221 6.49 -6.45 -9.82
C VAL A 221 7.00 -5.03 -9.99
N GLU A 222 6.94 -4.23 -8.93
CA GLU A 222 7.48 -2.88 -8.88
C GLU A 222 8.47 -2.74 -7.72
N GLU A 223 9.62 -2.12 -7.95
CA GLU A 223 10.52 -1.69 -6.89
C GLU A 223 10.57 -0.17 -6.83
N LYS A 224 10.34 0.40 -5.64
CA LYS A 224 10.38 1.86 -5.44
C LYS A 224 10.65 2.24 -3.99
N SER A 225 10.89 3.53 -3.75
CA SER A 225 10.98 4.07 -2.40
C SER A 225 9.67 3.87 -1.64
N SER A 226 9.76 3.49 -0.36
CA SER A 226 8.59 3.34 0.50
C SER A 226 8.24 4.68 1.14
N ALA A 227 7.07 5.23 0.80
CA ALA A 227 6.55 6.43 1.49
C ALA A 227 6.25 6.16 2.97
N SER A 228 5.87 4.93 3.33
CA SER A 228 5.60 4.54 4.73
C SER A 228 6.88 4.37 5.54
N TYR A 229 7.99 4.01 4.89
CA TYR A 229 9.27 3.73 5.52
C TYR A 229 10.40 4.38 4.72
N PRO A 230 10.57 5.72 4.79
CA PRO A 230 11.63 6.41 4.07
C PRO A 230 13.00 5.79 4.36
N GLY A 231 13.82 5.61 3.32
CA GLY A 231 15.13 4.93 3.41
C GLY A 231 15.08 3.40 3.32
N LEU A 232 13.90 2.78 3.46
CA LEU A 232 13.70 1.33 3.24
C LEU A 232 12.94 1.12 1.92
N PRO A 233 13.62 0.79 0.81
CA PRO A 233 12.96 0.52 -0.47
C PRO A 233 12.05 -0.70 -0.40
N ALA A 234 11.04 -0.75 -1.26
CA ALA A 234 10.05 -1.81 -1.27
C ALA A 234 9.88 -2.45 -2.65
N ARG A 235 9.77 -3.78 -2.66
CA ARG A 235 9.34 -4.61 -3.79
C ARG A 235 7.87 -4.98 -3.60
N TYR A 236 7.02 -4.48 -4.47
CA TYR A 236 5.59 -4.79 -4.50
C TYR A 236 5.33 -5.84 -5.56
N VAL A 237 4.84 -7.01 -5.17
CA VAL A 237 4.26 -8.00 -6.07
C VAL A 237 2.76 -7.71 -6.13
N LEU A 238 2.32 -7.11 -7.23
CA LEU A 238 0.96 -6.62 -7.41
C LEU A 238 0.15 -7.66 -8.18
N HIS A 239 -0.74 -8.33 -7.46
CA HIS A 239 -1.70 -9.31 -7.97
C HIS A 239 -3.00 -8.60 -8.34
N SER A 240 -3.26 -8.41 -9.63
CA SER A 240 -4.41 -7.65 -10.11
C SER A 240 -5.54 -8.56 -10.55
N VAL A 241 -6.77 -8.21 -10.22
CA VAL A 241 -8.01 -8.84 -10.71
C VAL A 241 -9.04 -7.77 -11.06
N GLU A 242 -9.92 -8.05 -12.03
CA GLU A 242 -11.09 -7.22 -12.28
C GLU A 242 -12.29 -7.73 -11.47
N ALA A 243 -13.13 -6.81 -11.01
CA ALA A 243 -14.31 -7.14 -10.21
C ALA A 243 -15.52 -6.24 -10.52
N GLN A 244 -16.69 -6.78 -10.27
CA GLN A 244 -17.94 -6.03 -10.11
C GLN A 244 -18.39 -6.12 -8.65
N VAL A 245 -18.82 -5.00 -8.09
CA VAL A 245 -19.29 -4.92 -6.71
C VAL A 245 -20.67 -4.28 -6.72
N ASP A 246 -21.66 -5.00 -6.19
CA ASP A 246 -23.03 -4.49 -6.11
C ASP A 246 -23.19 -3.48 -4.97
N GLY A 247 -24.10 -2.53 -5.13
CA GLY A 247 -24.45 -1.52 -4.11
C GLY A 247 -23.60 -0.25 -4.12
N LEU A 248 -22.47 -0.23 -4.84
CA LEU A 248 -21.63 0.96 -4.93
C LEU A 248 -22.35 2.12 -5.65
N PRO A 249 -22.08 3.38 -5.25
CA PRO A 249 -22.51 4.55 -6.02
C PRO A 249 -22.00 4.45 -7.46
N GLU A 250 -22.88 4.57 -8.46
CA GLU A 250 -22.49 4.43 -9.86
C GLU A 250 -21.73 5.66 -10.38
N ASP A 251 -21.88 6.83 -9.77
CA ASP A 251 -21.32 8.11 -10.17
C ASP A 251 -20.82 8.97 -8.99
N GLY A 252 -20.07 10.02 -9.33
CA GLY A 252 -19.54 10.97 -8.36
C GLY A 252 -18.33 10.48 -7.56
N GLU A 253 -18.03 11.23 -6.51
CA GLU A 253 -17.03 10.90 -5.50
C GLU A 253 -17.74 10.51 -4.21
N PHE A 254 -17.17 9.57 -3.46
CA PHE A 254 -17.68 9.16 -2.16
C PHE A 254 -16.52 8.84 -1.21
N SER A 255 -16.84 8.62 0.06
CA SER A 255 -15.83 8.28 1.06
C SER A 255 -16.35 7.22 2.01
N THR A 256 -15.45 6.36 2.49
CA THR A 256 -15.73 5.33 3.48
C THR A 256 -14.80 5.51 4.68
N GLU A 257 -15.24 5.08 5.86
CA GLU A 257 -14.48 5.19 7.10
C GLU A 257 -14.12 3.80 7.60
N GLU A 258 -12.88 3.68 8.08
CA GLU A 258 -12.38 2.47 8.72
C GLU A 258 -12.30 2.73 10.22
N VAL A 259 -12.93 1.87 11.01
CA VAL A 259 -12.76 1.90 12.47
C VAL A 259 -11.46 1.16 12.73
N GLY A 260 -10.37 1.91 12.93
CA GLY A 260 -9.11 1.30 13.34
C GLY A 260 -9.34 0.43 14.56
N GLU A 261 -8.67 -0.73 14.61
CA GLU A 261 -8.61 -1.58 15.80
C GLU A 261 -7.86 -0.85 16.92
N GLY A 262 -8.54 0.14 17.51
CA GLY A 262 -8.03 0.91 18.62
C GLY A 262 -8.01 0.03 19.84
N VAL A 263 -6.83 -0.51 20.16
CA VAL A 263 -6.53 -0.95 21.53
C VAL A 263 -6.59 0.32 22.39
N GLU A 264 -7.75 0.56 23.01
CA GLU A 264 -7.85 1.55 24.08
C GLU A 264 -6.82 1.19 25.16
N GLY A 265 -5.80 2.03 25.35
CA GLY A 265 -4.99 2.02 26.58
C GLY A 265 -3.49 1.72 26.49
N SER A 266 -2.83 1.73 25.32
CA SER A 266 -1.35 1.69 25.28
C SER A 266 -0.74 3.05 24.93
N SER A 267 -0.29 3.76 25.96
CA SER A 267 0.42 5.04 25.93
C SER A 267 1.87 4.96 25.42
N ASN A 268 2.18 4.00 24.53
CA ASN A 268 3.46 3.89 23.85
C ASN A 268 3.24 3.69 22.34
N GLY A 269 3.41 4.76 21.56
CA GLY A 269 3.58 4.70 20.10
C GLY A 269 2.47 3.98 19.31
N SER A 270 1.24 4.49 19.37
CA SER A 270 0.11 3.94 18.61
C SER A 270 0.43 3.81 17.11
N ALA A 271 0.06 2.68 16.52
CA ALA A 271 0.20 2.42 15.10
C ALA A 271 -0.59 3.47 14.28
N VAL A 272 0.04 4.05 13.26
CA VAL A 272 -0.67 4.92 12.30
C VAL A 272 -1.47 4.02 11.35
N PHE A 273 -2.76 4.30 11.20
CA PHE A 273 -3.71 3.56 10.36
C PHE A 273 -4.54 4.51 9.50
N VAL A 274 -5.25 3.98 8.50
CA VAL A 274 -6.12 4.78 7.63
C VAL A 274 -7.46 4.96 8.32
N ARG A 275 -7.93 6.20 8.45
CA ARG A 275 -9.23 6.50 9.05
C ARG A 275 -10.33 6.64 8.01
N LYS A 276 -10.00 7.20 6.85
CA LYS A 276 -10.97 7.52 5.80
C LYS A 276 -10.35 7.39 4.42
N HIS A 277 -11.11 6.77 3.52
CA HIS A 277 -10.76 6.56 2.12
C HIS A 277 -11.66 7.43 1.25
N PHE A 278 -11.10 8.03 0.20
CA PHE A 278 -11.83 8.89 -0.73
C PHE A 278 -11.76 8.31 -2.14
N TRP A 279 -12.93 8.02 -2.70
CA TRP A 279 -13.11 7.25 -3.93
C TRP A 279 -13.69 8.10 -5.04
N LYS A 280 -13.27 7.84 -6.27
CA LYS A 280 -13.84 8.44 -7.47
C LYS A 280 -13.83 7.47 -8.64
N TRP A 281 -14.80 7.64 -9.53
CA TRP A 281 -14.84 6.93 -10.80
C TRP A 281 -13.99 7.64 -11.84
N VAL A 282 -13.11 6.89 -12.52
CA VAL A 282 -12.29 7.38 -13.62
C VAL A 282 -12.64 6.62 -14.88
N HIS A 283 -12.87 7.33 -15.99
CA HIS A 283 -13.11 6.67 -17.28
C HIS A 283 -11.86 5.91 -17.72
N ASP A 284 -12.05 4.62 -17.98
CA ASP A 284 -11.06 3.80 -18.67
C ASP A 284 -11.16 4.12 -20.16
N TYR A 285 -10.40 5.10 -20.61
CA TYR A 285 -10.23 5.32 -22.04
C TYR A 285 -9.47 4.10 -22.55
N GLY A 286 -10.20 3.16 -23.15
CA GLY A 286 -9.66 1.94 -23.75
C GLY A 286 -8.79 2.23 -24.97
N ASP A 287 -7.72 2.99 -24.78
CA ASP A 287 -6.69 3.15 -25.78
C ASP A 287 -5.89 1.85 -25.81
N GLY A 288 -5.89 1.21 -26.97
CA GLY A 288 -5.21 -0.05 -27.26
C GLY A 288 -3.68 0.05 -27.22
N HIS A 289 -3.13 0.44 -26.08
CA HIS A 289 -1.73 0.28 -25.71
C HIS A 289 -1.68 -0.32 -24.31
N GLY A 290 -1.35 -1.61 -24.26
CA GLY A 290 -0.77 -2.16 -23.04
C GLY A 290 0.45 -1.34 -22.62
N ASN A 291 0.57 -1.11 -21.32
CA ASN A 291 1.71 -0.54 -20.63
C ASN A 291 2.05 0.93 -20.98
N ASP A 292 1.49 1.89 -20.22
CA ASP A 292 2.30 3.02 -19.73
C ASP A 292 1.65 3.76 -18.54
N TYR A 293 1.70 3.18 -17.34
CA TYR A 293 1.76 4.00 -16.12
C TYR A 293 3.20 3.99 -15.64
N GLY A 294 4.10 4.54 -16.46
CA GLY A 294 5.53 4.49 -16.23
C GLY A 294 6.34 5.49 -17.03
N GLN A 295 5.85 6.71 -17.29
CA GLN A 295 6.70 7.85 -17.66
C GLN A 295 5.92 9.18 -17.72
N GLN A 296 5.84 9.89 -16.59
CA GLN A 296 5.73 11.35 -16.61
C GLN A 296 6.69 11.94 -15.57
N GLN A 297 7.92 12.15 -16.10
CA GLN A 297 8.99 13.12 -15.79
C GLN A 297 9.35 13.48 -14.35
#